data_AF-A0A934FN63-F1
#
_entry.id   AF-A0A934FN63-F1
#
_cell.length_a   1.000
_cell.length_b   1.000
_cell.length_c   1.000
_cell.angle_alpha   90.00
_cell.angle_beta   90.00
_cell.angle_gamma   90.00
#
_symmetry.space_group_name_H-M   'P 1'
#
loop_
_entity.id
_entity.type
_entity.pdbx_description
1 polymer ?
#
loop_
_entity_poly.entity_id
_entity_poly.type
_entity_poly.pdbx_seq_one_letter_code
_entity_poly.pdbx_strand_id
1 'polypeptide(L)'
;MPKDEFDFEDPLELNGVAILTEEDTSAEMTGCFAEEFMRMGYNHKQVLALFRNPHYTGPNMVLANKGEPFVRDIIAETFARWGRPVQWPATAAVIDLSIPPPAGGEPAAPRPVEAFPIYFRQRGSASGGGDAPAGLNFDPDENLTDPLGNPAPKLNI
;
A
#
# COMPACT_ATOMS: atom_id res chain seq x y z
N MET A 1 -12.88 -22.59 21.10
CA MET A 1 -13.70 -23.48 20.27
C MET A 1 -12.81 -24.23 19.30
N PRO A 2 -13.13 -25.48 18.94
CA PRO A 2 -12.55 -26.13 17.77
C PRO A 2 -12.67 -25.19 16.56
N LYS A 3 -11.63 -25.05 15.74
CA LYS A 3 -11.57 -24.02 14.68
C LYS A 3 -12.54 -24.26 13.51
N ASP A 4 -13.17 -25.44 13.46
CA ASP A 4 -13.90 -25.94 12.29
C ASP A 4 -15.43 -25.99 12.51
N GLU A 5 -15.92 -25.51 13.66
CA GLU A 5 -17.35 -25.47 13.96
C GLU A 5 -17.84 -24.03 13.86
N PHE A 6 -18.68 -23.77 12.85
CA PHE A 6 -19.35 -22.49 12.67
C PHE A 6 -20.66 -22.51 13.49
N ASP A 7 -20.76 -21.61 14.47
CA ASP A 7 -21.94 -21.46 15.32
C ASP A 7 -22.66 -20.15 14.96
N PHE A 8 -23.88 -20.26 14.42
CA PHE A 8 -24.72 -19.12 14.03
C PHE A 8 -25.16 -18.25 15.22
N GLU A 9 -25.03 -18.76 16.44
CA GLU A 9 -25.37 -18.05 17.66
C GLU A 9 -24.12 -17.57 18.42
N ASP A 10 -22.93 -17.61 17.80
CA ASP A 10 -21.69 -17.12 18.43
C ASP A 10 -21.77 -15.59 18.62
N PRO A 11 -21.84 -15.10 19.87
CA PRO A 11 -21.90 -13.66 20.14
C PRO A 11 -20.61 -12.92 19.75
N LEU A 12 -19.50 -13.62 19.49
CA LEU A 12 -18.23 -13.06 19.03
C LEU A 12 -18.07 -13.11 17.50
N GLU A 13 -19.07 -13.61 16.77
CA GLU A 13 -19.06 -13.58 15.32
C GLU A 13 -19.07 -12.13 14.78
N LEU A 14 -18.18 -11.85 13.82
CA LEU A 14 -18.15 -10.55 13.14
C LEU A 14 -19.35 -10.42 12.19
N ASN A 15 -20.42 -9.81 12.70
CA ASN A 15 -21.61 -9.51 11.93
C ASN A 15 -21.51 -8.11 11.27
N GLY A 16 -21.29 -8.09 9.95
CA GLY A 16 -21.34 -6.86 9.16
C GLY A 16 -22.78 -6.51 8.75
N VAL A 17 -23.25 -5.30 9.10
CA VAL A 17 -24.56 -4.79 8.66
C VAL A 17 -24.36 -3.64 7.67
N ALA A 18 -24.91 -3.77 6.47
CA ALA A 18 -24.93 -2.68 5.51
C ALA A 18 -26.13 -1.75 5.78
N ILE A 19 -25.86 -0.47 6.00
CA ILE A 19 -26.91 0.57 6.06
C ILE A 19 -26.90 1.27 4.70
N LEU A 20 -28.00 1.12 3.96
CA LEU A 20 -28.15 1.78 2.66
C LEU A 20 -28.47 3.26 2.89
N THR A 21 -27.68 4.14 2.29
CA THR A 21 -27.90 5.59 2.30
C THR A 21 -27.75 6.15 0.90
N GLU A 22 -28.49 7.22 0.62
CA GLU A 22 -28.34 8.00 -0.62
C GLU A 22 -27.18 9.00 -0.53
N GLU A 23 -26.66 9.23 0.68
CA GLU A 23 -25.54 10.15 0.91
C GLU A 23 -24.23 9.60 0.32
N ASP A 24 -23.59 10.41 -0.51
CA ASP A 24 -22.30 10.09 -1.10
C ASP A 24 -21.15 10.42 -0.12
N THR A 25 -20.70 9.39 0.59
CA THR A 25 -19.60 9.48 1.56
C THR A 25 -18.23 9.09 0.97
N SER A 26 -18.13 9.05 -0.36
CA SER A 26 -16.91 8.58 -1.05
C SER A 26 -15.68 9.42 -0.71
N ALA A 27 -15.86 10.73 -0.48
CA ALA A 27 -14.75 11.65 -0.22
C ALA A 27 -14.17 11.42 1.18
N GLU A 28 -15.03 11.37 2.19
CA GLU A 28 -14.71 11.12 3.59
C GLU A 28 -14.05 9.75 3.74
N MET A 29 -14.62 8.72 3.10
CA MET A 29 -14.06 7.37 3.09
C MET A 29 -12.66 7.33 2.46
N THR A 30 -12.47 8.00 1.32
CA THR A 30 -11.17 8.10 0.65
C THR A 30 -10.13 8.79 1.54
N GLY A 31 -10.53 9.88 2.21
CA GLY A 31 -9.69 10.62 3.15
C GLY A 31 -9.26 9.75 4.33
N CYS A 32 -10.20 8.99 4.92
CA CYS A 32 -9.91 8.05 6.01
C CYS A 32 -8.89 6.98 5.60
N PHE A 33 -9.07 6.34 4.45
CA PHE A 33 -8.10 5.35 3.97
C PHE A 33 -6.72 5.99 3.71
N ALA A 34 -6.70 7.14 3.03
CA ALA A 34 -5.44 7.83 2.72
C ALA A 34 -4.67 8.21 4.00
N GLU A 35 -5.37 8.72 5.01
CA GLU A 35 -4.77 9.09 6.28
C GLU A 35 -4.23 7.87 7.03
N GLU A 36 -5.03 6.82 7.15
CA GLU A 36 -4.68 5.61 7.91
C GLU A 36 -3.38 4.99 7.37
N PHE A 37 -3.29 4.77 6.05
CA PHE A 37 -2.08 4.19 5.45
C PHE A 37 -0.89 5.16 5.45
N MET A 38 -1.11 6.47 5.29
CA MET A 38 -0.06 7.47 5.44
C MET A 38 0.54 7.43 6.86
N ARG A 39 -0.29 7.30 7.90
CA ARG A 39 0.15 7.18 9.29
C ARG A 39 0.93 5.88 9.56
N MET A 40 0.63 4.82 8.82
CA MET A 40 1.44 3.59 8.81
C MET A 40 2.76 3.70 8.04
N GLY A 41 3.05 4.84 7.43
CA GLY A 41 4.31 5.11 6.71
C GLY A 41 4.26 4.87 5.21
N TYR A 42 3.08 4.66 4.63
CA TYR A 42 2.93 4.50 3.18
C TYR A 42 3.08 5.86 2.49
N ASN A 43 3.75 5.89 1.35
CA ASN A 43 3.80 7.08 0.49
C ASN A 43 2.57 7.17 -0.43
N HIS A 44 2.33 8.35 -1.01
CA HIS A 44 1.15 8.63 -1.84
C HIS A 44 0.95 7.68 -3.03
N LYS A 45 2.03 7.16 -3.63
CA LYS A 45 1.94 6.18 -4.73
C LYS A 45 1.52 4.81 -4.22
N GLN A 46 2.03 4.40 -3.06
CA GLN A 46 1.64 3.16 -2.39
C GLN A 46 0.17 3.21 -1.95
N VAL A 47 -0.28 4.35 -1.40
CA VAL A 47 -1.69 4.56 -1.07
C VAL A 47 -2.56 4.43 -2.32
N LEU A 48 -2.22 5.11 -3.43
CA LEU A 48 -2.96 4.97 -4.69
C LEU A 48 -3.00 3.52 -5.22
N ALA A 49 -1.93 2.75 -5.02
CA ALA A 49 -1.89 1.34 -5.41
C ALA A 49 -2.94 0.49 -4.67
N LEU A 50 -3.30 0.84 -3.43
CA LEU A 50 -4.37 0.16 -2.69
C LEU A 50 -5.73 0.33 -3.37
N PHE A 51 -6.02 1.54 -3.86
CA PHE A 51 -7.26 1.82 -4.60
C PHE A 51 -7.36 1.04 -5.92
N ARG A 52 -6.22 0.69 -6.53
CA ARG A 52 -6.19 -0.11 -7.77
C ARG A 52 -6.28 -1.62 -7.52
N ASN A 53 -6.14 -2.07 -6.28
CA ASN A 53 -6.10 -3.49 -5.95
C ASN A 53 -7.51 -4.01 -5.61
N PRO A 54 -8.08 -4.97 -6.36
CA PRO A 54 -9.43 -5.48 -6.12
C PRO A 54 -9.61 -6.21 -4.77
N HIS A 55 -8.52 -6.64 -4.12
CA HIS A 55 -8.58 -7.21 -2.77
C HIS A 55 -8.87 -6.16 -1.68
N TYR A 56 -8.75 -4.87 -1.99
CA TYR A 56 -9.13 -3.77 -1.12
C TYR A 56 -10.49 -3.22 -1.57
N THR A 57 -11.57 -3.93 -1.26
CA THR A 57 -12.91 -3.67 -1.81
C THR A 57 -13.38 -2.23 -1.59
N GLY A 58 -13.22 -1.66 -0.40
CA GLY A 58 -13.60 -0.27 -0.10
C GLY A 58 -12.87 0.74 -0.99
N PRO A 59 -11.52 0.81 -0.93
CA PRO A 59 -10.72 1.67 -1.81
C PRO A 59 -11.00 1.44 -3.31
N ASN A 60 -11.10 0.17 -3.73
CA ASN A 60 -11.32 -0.16 -5.14
C ASN A 60 -12.70 0.26 -5.66
N MET A 61 -13.73 0.14 -4.82
CA MET A 61 -15.07 0.63 -5.12
C MET A 61 -15.09 2.14 -5.36
N VAL A 62 -14.41 2.93 -4.50
CA VAL A 62 -14.31 4.39 -4.72
C VAL A 62 -13.63 4.68 -6.06
N LEU A 63 -12.53 4.00 -6.37
CA LEU A 63 -11.83 4.20 -7.64
C LEU A 63 -12.73 3.89 -8.84
N ALA A 64 -13.51 2.81 -8.78
CA ALA A 64 -14.43 2.43 -9.86
C ALA A 64 -15.56 3.44 -10.05
N ASN A 65 -16.10 3.99 -8.95
CA ASN A 65 -17.24 4.90 -8.98
C ASN A 65 -16.88 6.35 -9.28
N LYS A 66 -15.70 6.81 -8.82
CA LYS A 66 -15.28 8.22 -8.89
C LYS A 66 -14.12 8.49 -9.83
N GLY A 67 -13.36 7.45 -10.19
CA GLY A 67 -12.20 7.55 -11.04
C GLY A 67 -10.93 7.99 -10.31
N GLU A 68 -9.81 7.80 -10.99
CA GLU A 68 -8.48 8.05 -10.42
C GLU A 68 -8.18 9.53 -10.10
N PRO A 69 -8.58 10.54 -10.90
CA PRO A 69 -8.31 11.94 -10.58
C PRO A 69 -8.89 12.34 -9.22
N PHE A 70 -10.13 11.95 -8.93
CA PHE A 70 -10.78 12.19 -7.63
C PHE A 70 -9.96 11.60 -6.47
N VAL A 71 -9.52 10.35 -6.60
CA VAL A 71 -8.72 9.68 -5.56
C VAL A 71 -7.37 10.39 -5.37
N ARG A 72 -6.71 10.78 -6.45
CA ARG A 72 -5.42 11.51 -6.40
C ARG A 72 -5.55 12.86 -5.69
N ASP A 73 -6.65 13.58 -5.94
CA ASP A 73 -6.90 14.88 -5.32
C ASP A 73 -7.07 14.75 -3.80
N ILE A 74 -7.87 13.77 -3.35
CA ILE A 74 -8.08 13.54 -1.90
C ILE A 74 -6.81 13.02 -1.22
N ILE A 75 -6.03 12.15 -1.87
CA ILE A 75 -4.72 11.73 -1.36
C ILE A 75 -3.80 12.95 -1.22
N ALA A 76 -3.74 13.83 -2.22
CA ALA A 76 -2.89 15.02 -2.16
C ALA A 76 -3.34 15.98 -1.06
N GLU A 77 -4.65 16.22 -0.91
CA GLU A 77 -5.19 17.04 0.17
C GLU A 77 -4.85 16.45 1.54
N THR A 78 -5.07 15.15 1.72
CA THR A 78 -4.79 14.45 2.98
C THR A 78 -3.31 14.58 3.36
N PHE A 79 -2.41 14.34 2.42
CA PHE A 79 -0.97 14.50 2.65
C PHE A 79 -0.57 15.96 2.93
N ALA A 80 -1.19 16.94 2.26
CA ALA A 80 -0.94 18.36 2.49
C ALA A 80 -1.39 18.81 3.90
N ARG A 81 -2.54 18.33 4.40
CA ARG A 81 -3.00 18.59 5.78
C ARG A 81 -1.98 18.14 6.84
N TRP A 82 -1.18 17.13 6.51
CA TRP A 82 -0.12 16.59 7.37
C TRP A 82 1.28 17.18 7.06
N GLY A 83 1.37 18.26 6.30
CA GLY A 83 2.63 18.94 5.97
C GLY A 83 3.53 18.18 5.00
N ARG A 84 2.96 17.26 4.20
CA ARG A 84 3.69 16.40 3.25
C ARG A 84 3.17 16.58 1.83
N PRO A 85 3.22 17.78 1.23
CA PRO A 85 2.60 18.04 -0.07
C PRO A 85 3.09 17.05 -1.14
N VAL A 86 2.15 16.57 -1.96
CA VAL A 86 2.40 15.56 -2.99
C VAL A 86 2.40 16.21 -4.37
N GLN A 87 3.31 15.76 -5.23
CA GLN A 87 3.26 16.06 -6.66
C GLN A 87 3.00 14.77 -7.44
N TRP A 88 1.92 14.78 -8.21
CA TRP A 88 1.66 13.72 -9.16
C TRP A 88 2.46 13.99 -10.45
N PRO A 89 3.18 13.00 -11.01
CA PRO A 89 3.76 13.17 -12.33
C PRO A 89 2.62 13.47 -13.30
N ALA A 90 2.80 14.47 -14.16
CA ALA A 90 1.88 14.70 -15.27
C ALA A 90 1.74 13.36 -16.01
N THR A 91 0.50 12.89 -16.18
CA THR A 91 0.21 11.75 -17.06
C THR A 91 0.93 12.06 -18.37
N ALA A 92 1.85 11.17 -18.78
CA ALA A 92 2.59 11.34 -20.02
C ALA A 92 1.59 11.76 -21.10
N ALA A 93 1.78 12.97 -21.64
CA ALA A 93 1.01 13.44 -22.76
C ALA A 93 0.98 12.31 -23.77
N VAL A 94 -0.21 12.01 -24.29
CA VAL A 94 -0.38 11.12 -25.45
C VAL A 94 0.79 11.37 -26.40
N ILE A 95 1.64 10.36 -26.59
CA ILE A 95 2.67 10.43 -27.62
C ILE A 95 1.88 10.57 -28.91
N ASP A 96 1.85 11.78 -29.46
CA ASP A 96 1.33 12.00 -30.79
C ASP A 96 2.28 11.28 -31.75
N LEU A 97 1.89 10.07 -32.15
CA LEU A 97 2.61 9.25 -33.14
C LEU A 97 2.63 9.91 -34.53
N SER A 98 1.95 11.04 -34.71
CA SER A 98 2.01 11.86 -35.93
C SER A 98 3.28 12.71 -36.03
N ILE A 99 4.08 12.81 -34.97
CA ILE A 99 5.40 13.47 -35.04
C ILE A 99 6.36 12.50 -35.75
N PRO A 100 6.80 12.77 -37.00
CA PRO A 100 7.80 11.93 -37.63
C PRO A 100 9.09 11.97 -36.80
N PRO A 101 9.77 10.84 -36.59
CA PRO A 101 11.02 10.84 -35.84
C PRO A 101 12.02 11.78 -36.51
N PRO A 102 12.85 12.52 -35.74
CA PRO A 102 13.96 13.25 -36.31
C PRO A 102 14.84 12.25 -37.07
N ALA A 103 15.02 12.50 -38.37
CA ALA A 103 15.81 11.64 -39.23
C ALA A 103 17.26 11.58 -38.70
N GLY A 104 17.67 10.43 -38.15
CA GLY A 104 19.08 10.12 -37.93
C GLY A 104 19.56 9.87 -36.51
N GLY A 105 18.77 9.26 -35.62
CA GLY A 105 19.28 8.72 -34.34
C GLY A 105 18.83 7.29 -34.13
N GLU A 106 19.76 6.39 -33.81
CA GLU A 106 19.45 5.00 -33.44
C GLU A 106 18.34 4.94 -32.37
N PRO A 107 17.41 3.97 -32.43
CA PRO A 107 16.37 3.84 -31.42
C PRO A 107 17.00 3.47 -30.08
N ALA A 108 17.05 4.44 -29.16
CA ALA A 108 17.41 4.18 -27.77
C ALA A 108 16.45 3.14 -27.20
N ALA A 109 17.03 2.06 -26.65
CA ALA A 109 16.28 0.95 -26.08
C ALA A 109 15.22 1.45 -25.08
N PRO A 110 14.01 0.84 -25.05
CA PRO A 110 12.99 1.20 -24.08
C PRO A 110 13.57 1.02 -22.67
N ARG A 111 13.63 2.11 -21.91
CA ARG A 111 14.02 2.05 -20.49
C ARG A 111 13.02 1.15 -19.77
N PRO A 112 13.48 0.17 -18.97
CA PRO A 112 12.57 -0.67 -18.22
C PRO A 112 11.73 0.20 -17.29
N VAL A 113 10.41 0.06 -17.40
CA VAL A 113 9.49 0.56 -16.39
C VAL A 113 9.78 -0.23 -15.12
N GLU A 114 10.37 0.43 -14.12
CA GLU A 114 10.61 -0.19 -12.82
C GLU A 114 9.25 -0.54 -12.20
N ALA A 115 8.86 -1.81 -12.34
CA ALA A 115 7.83 -2.39 -11.51
C ALA A 115 8.39 -2.38 -10.09
N PHE A 116 7.98 -1.39 -9.29
CA PHE A 116 8.26 -1.38 -7.86
C PHE A 116 7.37 -2.46 -7.23
N PRO A 117 7.91 -3.63 -6.82
CA PRO A 117 7.13 -4.55 -6.01
C PRO A 117 6.63 -3.80 -4.77
N ILE A 118 5.33 -3.87 -4.53
CA ILE A 118 4.72 -3.39 -3.30
C ILE A 118 5.16 -4.36 -2.19
N TYR A 119 6.25 -4.04 -1.49
CA TYR A 119 6.61 -4.77 -0.28
C TYR A 119 5.70 -4.33 0.86
N PHE A 120 4.71 -5.15 1.17
CA PHE A 120 3.95 -5.03 2.42
C PHE A 120 4.88 -5.40 3.58
N ARG A 121 5.08 -4.47 4.52
CA ARG A 121 5.81 -4.74 5.76
C ARG A 121 5.00 -5.73 6.60
N GLN A 122 5.36 -7.00 6.55
CA GLN A 122 4.75 -8.04 7.39
C GLN A 122 5.21 -7.82 8.83
N ARG A 123 4.31 -7.32 9.70
CA ARG A 123 4.54 -7.39 11.16
C ARG A 123 4.41 -8.86 11.56
N GLY A 124 5.48 -9.43 12.09
CA GLY A 124 5.50 -10.79 12.61
C GLY A 124 4.41 -10.97 13.66
N SER A 125 3.48 -11.89 13.39
CA SER A 125 2.59 -12.47 14.37
C SER A 125 3.06 -13.90 14.60
N ALA A 126 3.32 -14.23 15.87
CA ALA A 126 3.84 -15.52 16.29
C ALA A 126 2.73 -16.59 16.30
N SER A 127 2.95 -17.69 15.58
CA SER A 127 2.52 -19.09 15.80
C SER A 127 2.48 -19.80 14.43
N GLY A 128 3.53 -20.55 14.03
CA GLY A 128 3.69 -21.99 14.27
C GLY A 128 2.76 -22.82 13.35
N GLY A 129 3.18 -23.65 12.39
CA GLY A 129 4.51 -24.09 11.93
C GLY A 129 4.38 -25.04 10.71
N GLY A 130 5.51 -25.40 10.09
CA GLY A 130 5.69 -26.41 9.01
C GLY A 130 5.41 -25.87 7.60
N ASP A 131 6.26 -25.95 6.57
CA ASP A 131 7.53 -26.63 6.32
C ASP A 131 8.39 -25.73 5.42
N ALA A 132 9.69 -25.67 5.67
CA ALA A 132 10.66 -25.00 4.79
C ALA A 132 11.35 -26.01 3.85
N PRO A 133 11.78 -25.59 2.66
CA PRO A 133 13.01 -26.10 2.10
C PRO A 133 14.09 -25.01 2.02
N ALA A 134 15.15 -25.30 2.77
CA ALA A 134 16.56 -25.02 2.51
C ALA A 134 16.98 -23.62 2.00
N GLY A 135 17.53 -22.85 2.94
CA GLY A 135 18.91 -22.39 2.79
C GLY A 135 19.12 -20.89 2.60
N LEU A 136 19.07 -20.12 3.69
CA LEU A 136 19.95 -18.97 3.92
C LEU A 136 20.26 -18.93 5.42
N ASN A 137 21.49 -19.31 5.78
CA ASN A 137 22.00 -19.15 7.14
C ASN A 137 22.00 -17.65 7.47
N PHE A 138 21.34 -17.27 8.56
CA PHE A 138 21.44 -15.93 9.13
C PHE A 138 22.00 -16.10 10.55
N ASP A 139 23.26 -15.71 10.72
CA ASP A 139 23.89 -15.58 12.03
C ASP A 139 23.21 -14.43 12.81
N PRO A 140 22.57 -14.67 13.96
CA PRO A 140 21.74 -13.67 14.63
C PRO A 140 22.50 -12.69 15.52
N ASP A 141 23.84 -12.65 15.47
CA ASP A 141 24.64 -11.99 16.52
C ASP A 141 25.60 -10.87 16.04
N GLU A 142 25.42 -10.35 14.83
CA GLU A 142 26.15 -9.14 14.41
C GLU A 142 25.23 -7.94 14.14
N ASN A 143 25.31 -6.99 15.07
CA ASN A 143 24.83 -5.61 15.01
C ASN A 143 23.32 -5.34 15.17
N LEU A 144 22.79 -5.69 16.34
CA LEU A 144 21.64 -5.00 16.91
C LEU A 144 22.08 -3.64 17.48
N THR A 145 21.88 -2.58 16.71
CA THR A 145 22.02 -1.20 17.19
C THR A 145 20.68 -0.63 17.63
N ASP A 146 20.72 0.23 18.64
CA ASP A 146 19.56 0.97 19.10
C ASP A 146 19.11 2.01 18.03
N PRO A 147 17.91 2.63 18.14
CA PRO A 147 17.42 3.58 17.14
C PRO A 147 18.25 4.89 17.03
N LEU A 148 19.30 5.05 17.83
CA LEU A 148 20.28 6.15 17.75
C LEU A 148 21.64 5.68 17.19
N GLY A 149 21.79 4.40 16.84
CA GLY A 149 22.98 3.83 16.21
C GLY A 149 24.06 3.32 17.16
N ASN A 150 23.77 3.19 18.46
CA ASN A 150 24.75 2.69 19.43
C ASN A 150 24.66 1.16 19.60
N PRO A 151 25.79 0.45 19.81
CA PRO A 151 25.79 -0.99 20.06
C PRO A 151 25.21 -1.30 21.45
N ALA A 152 24.31 -2.29 21.53
CA ALA A 152 23.67 -2.68 22.78
C ALA A 152 24.71 -3.20 23.81
N PRO A 153 24.62 -2.82 25.10
CA PRO A 153 25.53 -3.32 26.13
C PRO A 153 25.31 -4.82 26.38
N LYS A 154 26.39 -5.60 26.34
CA LYS A 154 26.37 -7.04 26.62
C LYS A 154 26.00 -7.27 28.09
N LEU A 155 24.87 -7.93 28.33
CA LEU A 155 24.52 -8.45 29.64
C LEU A 155 25.34 -9.74 29.86
N ASN A 156 26.30 -9.70 30.78
CA ASN A 156 27.01 -10.90 31.22
C ASN A 156 26.07 -11.71 32.13
N ILE A 157 25.72 -12.92 31.69
CA ILE A 157 25.22 -14.00 32.54
C ILE A 157 26.36 -15.01 32.70
#